data_AF-A0A965VHC7-F1
#
_entry.id   AF-A0A965VHC7-F1
#
_cell.length_a   1.000
_cell.length_b   1.000
_cell.length_c   1.000
_cell.angle_alpha   90.00
_cell.angle_beta   90.00
_cell.angle_gamma   90.00
#
_symmetry.space_group_name_H-M   'P 1'
#
loop_
_entity.id
_entity.type
_entity.pdbx_description
1 polymer ?
#
loop_
_entity_poly.entity_id
_entity_poly.type
_entity_poly.pdbx_seq_one_letter_code
_entity_poly.pdbx_strand_id
1 'polypeptide(L)'
;MAISASETGHLVVGTMHTSDAATTLNRLLDVFPPSQQTQIRASVAESLRGIVCQRLLPSPTGELVLACEILVANPAIQNLIREGKSAGLRNTMETGVKEGMCLMDNSVFALWQEGRIAAEVARANIPNRVLRQRITG
;
A
#
# COMPACT_ATOMS: atom_id res chain seq x y z
N MET A 1 21.81 -1.09 -5.47
CA MET A 1 22.34 -0.98 -4.09
C MET A 1 21.29 -1.34 -3.05
N ALA A 2 20.08 -0.75 -3.05
CA ALA A 2 19.04 -1.09 -2.06
C ALA A 2 18.61 -2.57 -2.11
N ILE A 3 18.24 -3.09 -3.29
CA ILE A 3 17.78 -4.50 -3.44
C ILE A 3 18.89 -5.50 -3.08
N SER A 4 20.12 -5.26 -3.56
CA SER A 4 21.26 -6.15 -3.25
C SER A 4 21.61 -6.16 -1.75
N ALA A 5 21.46 -5.03 -1.07
CA ALA A 5 21.67 -4.97 0.38
C ALA A 5 20.57 -5.73 1.14
N SER A 6 19.31 -5.65 0.69
CA SER A 6 18.21 -6.42 1.31
C SER A 6 18.33 -7.92 1.09
N GLU A 7 18.92 -8.37 -0.02
CA GLU A 7 19.22 -9.80 -0.26
C GLU A 7 20.33 -10.34 0.65
N THR A 8 21.25 -9.49 1.09
CA THR A 8 22.42 -9.87 1.90
C THR A 8 22.21 -9.71 3.40
N GLY A 9 20.95 -9.62 3.84
CA GLY A 9 20.58 -9.61 5.25
C GLY A 9 20.50 -8.23 5.91
N HIS A 10 20.60 -7.15 5.15
CA HIS A 10 20.43 -5.79 5.69
C HIS A 10 18.95 -5.38 5.67
N LEU A 11 18.51 -4.71 6.74
CA LEU A 11 17.24 -3.98 6.69
C LEU A 11 17.44 -2.68 5.90
N VAL A 12 16.77 -2.58 4.77
CA VAL A 12 16.79 -1.39 3.92
C VAL A 12 15.45 -0.70 3.98
N VAL A 13 15.46 0.59 4.31
CA VAL A 13 14.28 1.45 4.29
C VAL A 13 14.45 2.50 3.21
N GLY A 14 13.46 2.60 2.33
CA GLY A 14 13.42 3.58 1.25
C GLY A 14 12.07 4.28 1.18
N THR A 15 12.04 5.45 0.55
CA THR A 15 10.83 6.26 0.37
C THR A 15 10.56 6.51 -1.10
N MET A 16 9.29 6.48 -1.52
CA MET A 16 8.86 6.78 -2.88
C MET A 16 7.63 7.69 -2.87
N HIS A 17 7.49 8.52 -3.90
CA HIS A 17 6.31 9.39 -4.06
C HIS A 17 5.22 8.67 -4.87
N THR A 18 4.55 7.71 -4.22
CA THR A 18 3.49 6.87 -4.77
C THR A 18 2.30 6.81 -3.82
N SER A 19 1.11 6.59 -4.38
CA SER A 19 -0.17 6.69 -3.65
C SER A 19 -0.64 5.38 -3.01
N ASP A 20 -0.13 4.24 -3.47
CA ASP A 20 -0.57 2.90 -3.08
C ASP A 20 0.54 1.86 -3.30
N ALA A 21 0.37 0.69 -2.70
CA ALA A 21 1.36 -0.37 -2.65
C ALA A 21 1.64 -0.98 -4.04
N ALA A 22 0.62 -1.13 -4.88
CA ALA A 22 0.77 -1.66 -6.23
C ALA A 22 1.59 -0.72 -7.12
N THR A 23 1.29 0.58 -7.08
CA THR A 23 2.04 1.62 -7.79
C THR A 23 3.46 1.75 -7.28
N THR A 24 3.66 1.62 -5.97
CA THR A 24 5.00 1.59 -5.35
C THR A 24 5.83 0.43 -5.89
N LEU A 25 5.26 -0.78 -5.93
CA LEU A 25 5.93 -1.96 -6.49
C LEU A 25 6.24 -1.77 -7.98
N ASN A 26 5.27 -1.33 -8.78
CA ASN A 26 5.48 -1.15 -10.22
C ASN A 26 6.60 -0.13 -10.47
N ARG A 27 6.58 1.02 -9.79
CA ARG A 27 7.67 2.01 -9.92
C ARG A 27 9.02 1.49 -9.46
N LEU A 28 9.08 0.64 -8.43
CA LEU A 28 10.32 0.00 -7.99
C LEU A 28 10.91 -0.89 -9.10
N LEU A 29 10.06 -1.55 -9.90
CA LEU A 29 10.49 -2.44 -10.99
C LEU A 29 10.80 -1.66 -12.28
N ASP A 30 10.05 -0.60 -12.58
CA ASP A 30 10.13 0.17 -13.83
C ASP A 30 11.43 0.95 -14.00
N VAL A 31 12.21 1.17 -12.92
CA VAL A 31 13.53 1.81 -13.01
C VAL A 31 14.60 0.90 -13.63
N PHE A 32 14.31 -0.40 -13.77
CA PHE A 32 15.24 -1.36 -14.35
C PHE A 32 14.93 -1.64 -15.83
N PRO A 33 15.97 -1.87 -16.66
CA PRO A 33 15.79 -2.24 -18.06
C PRO A 33 14.91 -3.51 -18.22
N PRO A 34 14.11 -3.62 -19.27
CA PRO A 34 13.20 -4.76 -19.47
C PRO A 34 13.87 -6.14 -19.35
N SER A 35 15.13 -6.26 -19.81
CA SER A 35 15.90 -7.51 -19.71
C SER A 35 16.22 -7.96 -18.28
N GLN A 36 16.24 -7.02 -17.32
CA GLN A 36 16.54 -7.30 -15.91
C GLN A 36 15.27 -7.41 -15.06
N GLN A 37 14.12 -6.96 -15.56
CA GLN A 37 12.88 -6.88 -14.76
C GLN A 37 12.44 -8.23 -14.19
N THR A 38 12.58 -9.33 -14.95
CA THR A 38 12.21 -10.67 -14.46
C THR A 38 13.06 -11.10 -13.27
N GLN A 39 14.38 -10.87 -13.34
CA GLN A 39 15.30 -11.20 -12.26
C GLN A 39 15.05 -10.30 -11.03
N ILE A 40 14.96 -8.99 -11.23
CA ILE A 40 14.70 -8.03 -10.14
C ILE A 40 13.36 -8.32 -9.46
N ARG A 41 12.34 -8.71 -10.22
CA ARG A 41 11.04 -9.11 -9.68
C ARG A 41 11.15 -10.32 -8.75
N ALA A 42 11.96 -11.32 -9.09
CA ALA A 42 12.21 -12.46 -8.21
C ALA A 42 12.95 -12.02 -6.92
N SER A 43 14.00 -11.23 -7.05
CA SER A 43 14.74 -10.63 -5.93
C SER A 43 13.84 -9.83 -4.98
N VAL A 44 12.96 -8.99 -5.54
CA VAL A 44 12.00 -8.19 -4.77
C VAL A 44 10.95 -9.07 -4.10
N ALA A 45 10.45 -10.11 -4.78
CA ALA A 45 9.51 -11.05 -4.17
C ALA A 45 10.09 -11.73 -2.93
N GLU A 46 11.39 -12.01 -2.90
CA GLU A 46 12.04 -12.66 -1.77
C GLU A 46 12.41 -11.68 -0.64
N SER A 47 12.90 -10.49 -1.00
CA SER A 47 13.47 -9.54 -0.04
C SER A 47 12.50 -8.47 0.47
N LEU A 48 11.41 -8.17 -0.24
CA LEU A 48 10.41 -7.19 0.21
C LEU A 48 9.77 -7.67 1.51
N ARG A 49 9.67 -6.78 2.51
CA ARG A 49 9.01 -7.07 3.79
C ARG A 49 7.62 -6.44 3.88
N GLY A 50 7.47 -5.24 3.35
CA GLY A 50 6.20 -4.53 3.33
C GLY A 50 6.31 -3.18 2.66
N ILE A 51 5.16 -2.58 2.40
CA ILE A 51 5.01 -1.23 1.85
C ILE A 51 4.02 -0.49 2.73
N VAL A 52 4.36 0.74 3.11
CA VAL A 52 3.47 1.63 3.85
C VAL A 52 3.27 2.90 3.03
N CYS A 53 2.03 3.14 2.59
CA CYS A 53 1.64 4.37 1.93
C CYS A 53 0.85 5.24 2.90
N GLN A 54 1.21 6.51 3.02
CA GLN A 54 0.70 7.40 4.05
C GLN A 54 -0.03 8.58 3.42
N ARG A 55 -1.11 9.04 4.07
CA ARG A 55 -1.82 10.25 3.72
C ARG A 55 -2.23 10.99 4.98
N LEU A 56 -1.88 12.27 5.06
CA LEU A 56 -2.35 13.16 6.13
C LEU A 56 -3.67 13.80 5.69
N LEU A 57 -4.69 13.70 6.55
CA LEU A 57 -6.03 14.20 6.31
C LEU A 57 -6.39 15.27 7.34
N PRO A 58 -7.07 16.35 6.95
CA PRO A 58 -7.53 17.36 7.89
C PRO A 58 -8.65 16.80 8.78
N SER A 59 -8.53 17.01 10.08
CA SER A 59 -9.58 16.74 11.06
C SER A 59 -10.49 17.96 11.28
N PRO A 60 -11.68 17.79 11.86
CA PRO A 60 -12.55 18.90 12.24
C PRO A 60 -11.92 19.85 13.28
N THR A 61 -10.93 19.39 14.05
CA THR A 61 -10.24 20.18 15.08
C THR A 61 -9.08 21.02 14.51
N GLY A 62 -8.79 20.92 13.22
CA GLY A 62 -7.69 21.62 12.55
C GLY A 62 -6.34 20.88 12.61
N GLU A 63 -6.26 19.75 13.30
CA GLU A 63 -5.08 18.88 13.32
C GLU A 63 -5.06 17.92 12.12
N LEU A 64 -3.88 17.37 11.81
CA LEU A 64 -3.73 16.35 10.78
C LEU A 64 -3.80 14.94 11.37
N VAL A 65 -4.53 14.07 10.69
CA VAL A 65 -4.69 12.66 11.05
C VAL A 65 -4.09 11.77 9.97
N LEU A 66 -3.33 10.75 10.39
CA LEU A 66 -2.71 9.79 9.48
C LEU A 66 -3.70 8.71 9.04
N ALA A 67 -3.94 8.62 7.73
CA ALA A 67 -4.46 7.44 7.07
C ALA A 67 -3.30 6.64 6.46
N CYS A 68 -3.37 5.31 6.50
CA CYS A 68 -2.31 4.46 5.98
C CYS A 68 -2.85 3.25 5.20
N GLU A 69 -2.14 2.91 4.14
CA GLU A 69 -2.23 1.62 3.48
C GLU A 69 -0.98 0.81 3.82
N ILE A 70 -1.19 -0.44 4.21
CA ILE A 70 -0.13 -1.34 4.66
C ILE A 70 -0.24 -2.64 3.88
N LEU A 71 0.80 -2.94 3.10
CA LEU A 71 1.01 -4.24 2.47
C LEU A 71 2.10 -4.98 3.26
N VAL A 72 1.83 -6.23 3.60
CA VAL A 72 2.82 -7.15 4.19
C VAL A 72 3.16 -8.20 3.15
N ALA A 73 4.45 -8.46 2.93
CA ALA A 73 4.90 -9.40 1.90
C ALA A 73 4.82 -10.87 2.39
N ASN A 74 3.60 -11.39 2.49
CA ASN A 74 3.34 -12.81 2.77
C ASN A 74 3.55 -13.69 1.51
N PRO A 75 3.56 -15.03 1.63
CA PRO A 75 3.80 -15.91 0.48
C PRO A 75 2.86 -15.68 -0.72
N ALA A 76 1.60 -15.28 -0.48
CA ALA A 76 0.65 -14.97 -1.55
C ALA A 76 1.05 -13.70 -2.32
N ILE A 77 1.41 -12.63 -1.60
CA ILE A 77 1.92 -11.40 -2.20
C ILE A 77 3.24 -11.66 -2.95
N GLN A 78 4.16 -12.43 -2.36
CA GLN A 78 5.44 -12.77 -2.99
C GLN A 78 5.22 -13.50 -4.33
N ASN A 79 4.27 -14.44 -4.37
CA ASN A 79 3.93 -15.13 -5.62
C ASN A 79 3.33 -14.17 -6.67
N LEU A 80 2.43 -13.26 -6.27
CA LEU A 80 1.89 -12.24 -7.17
C LEU A 80 2.97 -11.32 -7.73
N ILE A 81 3.95 -10.94 -6.90
CA ILE A 81 5.12 -10.16 -7.34
C ILE A 81 5.88 -10.97 -8.40
N ARG A 82 6.25 -12.22 -8.12
CA ARG A 82 7.02 -13.08 -9.03
C ARG A 82 6.32 -13.28 -10.38
N GLU A 83 5.00 -13.41 -10.38
CA GLU A 83 4.18 -13.57 -11.59
C GLU A 83 3.87 -12.25 -12.31
N GLY A 84 4.23 -11.10 -11.72
CA GLY A 84 3.92 -9.78 -12.28
C GLY A 84 2.45 -9.41 -12.25
N LYS A 85 1.66 -10.03 -11.37
CA LYS A 85 0.20 -9.82 -11.24
C LYS A 85 -0.13 -8.76 -10.19
N SER A 86 0.41 -7.55 -10.35
CA SER A 86 0.26 -6.47 -9.35
C SER A 86 -1.21 -6.04 -9.14
N ALA A 87 -2.09 -6.24 -10.12
CA ALA A 87 -3.53 -6.03 -9.97
C ALA A 87 -4.17 -6.93 -8.88
N GLY A 88 -3.59 -8.10 -8.58
CA GLY A 88 -4.08 -9.01 -7.55
C GLY A 88 -3.74 -8.58 -6.12
N LEU A 89 -2.78 -7.67 -5.93
CA LEU A 89 -2.28 -7.30 -4.61
C LEU A 89 -3.39 -6.73 -3.72
N ARG A 90 -4.26 -5.89 -4.30
CA ARG A 90 -5.38 -5.30 -3.57
C ARG A 90 -6.29 -6.37 -2.98
N ASN A 91 -6.70 -7.36 -3.78
CA ASN A 91 -7.59 -8.43 -3.34
C ASN A 91 -6.94 -9.28 -2.23
N THR A 92 -5.64 -9.52 -2.33
CA THR A 92 -4.89 -10.23 -1.28
C THR A 92 -4.80 -9.40 0.00
N MET A 93 -4.65 -8.08 -0.09
CA MET A 93 -4.65 -7.21 1.08
C MET A 93 -6.03 -7.15 1.76
N GLU A 94 -7.14 -7.26 1.00
CA GLU A 94 -8.49 -7.32 1.57
C GLU A 94 -8.70 -8.53 2.49
N THR A 95 -8.07 -9.66 2.18
CA THR A 95 -8.13 -10.87 3.02
C THR A 95 -6.99 -10.94 4.06
N GLY A 96 -5.93 -10.15 3.88
CA GLY A 96 -4.73 -10.09 4.74
C GLY A 96 -4.87 -9.25 6.00
N VAL A 97 -6.08 -8.82 6.40
CA VAL A 97 -6.30 -7.95 7.57
C VAL A 97 -5.72 -8.53 8.86
N LYS A 98 -5.85 -9.85 9.06
CA LYS A 98 -5.29 -10.55 10.23
C LYS A 98 -3.76 -10.56 10.27
N GLU A 99 -3.12 -10.37 9.12
CA GLU A 99 -1.66 -10.26 8.97
C GLU A 99 -1.18 -8.81 9.09
N GLY A 100 -2.08 -7.87 9.44
CA GLY A 100 -1.77 -6.45 9.58
C GLY A 100 -1.88 -5.65 8.29
N MET A 101 -2.41 -6.23 7.21
CA MET A 101 -2.65 -5.48 5.98
C MET A 101 -3.87 -4.56 6.11
N CYS A 102 -3.81 -3.42 5.45
CA CYS A 102 -4.90 -2.45 5.42
C CYS A 102 -4.90 -1.72 4.08
N LEU A 103 -6.07 -1.60 3.44
CA LEU A 103 -6.23 -0.73 2.27
C LEU A 103 -6.40 0.73 2.68
N MET A 104 -5.94 1.66 1.85
CA MET A 104 -6.14 3.10 2.10
C MET A 104 -7.61 3.43 2.36
N ASP A 105 -8.51 2.90 1.52
CA ASP A 105 -9.96 3.16 1.64
C ASP A 105 -10.52 2.74 3.00
N ASN A 106 -10.06 1.61 3.54
CA ASN A 106 -10.49 1.11 4.83
C ASN A 106 -9.94 1.97 5.97
N SER A 107 -8.69 2.41 5.86
CA SER A 107 -8.09 3.34 6.84
C SER A 107 -8.84 4.67 6.87
N VAL A 108 -9.13 5.27 5.72
CA VAL A 108 -9.91 6.52 5.63
C VAL A 108 -11.33 6.31 6.17
N PHE A 109 -11.97 5.20 5.83
CA PHE A 109 -13.32 4.90 6.31
C PHE A 109 -13.36 4.74 7.82
N ALA A 110 -12.40 4.05 8.43
CA ALA A 110 -12.30 3.89 9.88
C ALA A 110 -12.14 5.25 10.58
N LEU A 111 -11.27 6.13 10.07
CA LEU A 111 -11.10 7.48 10.62
C LEU A 111 -12.40 8.30 10.58
N TRP A 112 -13.22 8.14 9.55
CA TRP A 112 -14.54 8.77 9.49
C TRP A 112 -15.51 8.16 10.50
N GLN A 113 -15.56 6.83 10.62
CA GLN A 113 -16.40 6.15 11.61
C GLN A 113 -16.05 6.54 13.05
N GLU A 114 -14.77 6.82 13.31
CA GLU A 114 -14.26 7.32 14.59
C GLU A 114 -14.51 8.83 14.80
N GLY A 115 -15.08 9.54 13.82
CA GLY A 115 -15.33 10.98 13.88
C GLY A 115 -14.05 11.84 13.77
N ARG A 116 -12.92 11.25 13.38
CA ARG A 116 -11.62 11.94 13.29
C ARG A 116 -11.48 12.79 12.03
N ILE A 117 -12.26 12.50 11.00
CA ILE A 117 -12.34 13.28 9.75
C ILE A 117 -13.81 13.51 9.38
N ALA A 118 -14.09 14.63 8.71
CA ALA A 118 -15.44 14.94 8.22
C ALA A 118 -15.84 14.04 7.04
N ALA A 119 -17.15 13.86 6.82
CA ALA A 119 -17.70 13.05 5.73
C ALA A 119 -17.19 13.50 4.35
N GLU A 120 -17.07 14.82 4.13
CA GLU A 120 -16.54 15.39 2.89
C GLU A 120 -15.08 14.99 2.64
N VAL A 121 -14.24 15.06 3.68
CA VAL A 121 -12.83 14.65 3.62
C VAL A 121 -12.72 13.16 3.29
N ALA A 122 -13.55 12.33 3.91
CA ALA A 122 -13.58 10.89 3.62
C ALA A 122 -14.04 10.60 2.19
N ARG A 123 -15.11 11.23 1.71
CA ARG A 123 -15.63 11.07 0.33
C ARG A 123 -14.63 11.49 -0.74
N ALA A 124 -13.82 12.52 -0.49
CA ALA A 124 -12.78 12.97 -1.40
C ALA A 124 -11.59 11.98 -1.49
N ASN A 125 -11.41 11.14 -0.46
CA ASN A 125 -10.22 10.30 -0.31
C ASN A 125 -10.47 8.80 -0.53
N ILE A 126 -11.73 8.37 -0.69
CA ILE A 126 -12.13 6.98 -0.97
C ILE A 126 -12.64 6.85 -2.42
N PRO A 127 -11.87 6.25 -3.33
CA PRO A 127 -12.33 5.95 -4.69
C PRO A 127 -13.37 4.82 -4.75
N ASN A 128 -13.33 3.87 -3.80
CA ASN A 128 -14.28 2.76 -3.75
C ASN A 128 -15.73 3.27 -3.58
N ARG A 129 -16.55 3.09 -4.62
CA ARG A 129 -17.92 3.59 -4.66
C ARG A 129 -18.82 3.01 -3.58
N VAL A 130 -18.66 1.72 -3.25
CA VAL A 130 -19.49 1.03 -2.25
C VAL A 130 -19.19 1.56 -0.85
N LEU A 131 -17.92 1.69 -0.49
CA LEU A 131 -17.51 2.31 0.78
C LEU A 131 -17.96 3.76 0.86
N ARG A 132 -17.81 4.53 -0.23
CA ARG A 132 -18.21 5.93 -0.28
C ARG A 132 -19.71 6.15 -0.07
N GLN A 133 -20.56 5.24 -0.55
CA GLN A 133 -22.02 5.30 -0.33
C GLN A 133 -22.42 5.07 1.13
N ARG A 134 -21.58 4.40 1.92
CA ARG A 134 -21.82 4.15 3.35
C ARG A 134 -21.52 5.35 4.24
N ILE A 135 -20.87 6.38 3.70
CA ILE A 135 -20.56 7.63 4.42
C ILE A 135 -21.82 8.50 4.45
N THR A 136 -22.42 8.61 5.64
CA THR A 136 -23.58 9.47 5.90
C THR A 136 -23.16 10.83 6.46
N GLY A 137 -24.04 11.83 6.31
CA GLY A 137 -23.74 13.24 6.62
C GLY A 137 -23.09 13.96 5.44
#